data_AF-A0AAQ5YP42-F1
#
_entry.id   AF-A0AAQ5YP42-F1
#
_cell.length_a   1.000
_cell.length_b   1.000
_cell.length_c   1.000
_cell.angle_alpha   90.00
_cell.angle_beta   90.00
_cell.angle_gamma   90.00
#
_symmetry.space_group_name_H-M   'P 1'
#
loop_
_entity.id
_entity.type
_entity.pdbx_description
1 polymer ?
#
loop_
_entity_poly.entity_id
_entity_poly.type
_entity_poly.pdbx_seq_one_letter_code
_entity_poly.pdbx_strand_id
1 'polypeptide(L)'
;MGSSPHDSFYHRGTAYYQEMYLQLSDLASLKHVVFMVSIFLSSFHAMVVPETFYCAQQINIPPQLPDILKNFTKAAIRTQPKDVLLWSAAYFNALSKGECLPVKDRLEMNVATQKTDTGLTPGLLKTLHKQLAPKKICSKEELAEKWKGLCLPMDQLKTLLSLGSFGSDIDWMEFFALGCSALAGNLMGTLKFACEILTEDEEGSAARIPFVTFTKLYTYLAQVEGDMSQDHIDNFLRSLQPQVELQHGMIKPLDFIHRDDMNSPPPSSSSVARAE
;
A
#
# COMPACT_ATOMS: atom_id res chain seq x y z
N MET A 1 23.47 7.55 50.35
CA MET A 1 22.52 8.20 49.41
C MET A 1 22.29 7.22 48.27
N GLY A 2 21.33 6.32 48.44
CA GLY A 2 21.00 5.30 47.44
C GLY A 2 19.74 5.73 46.70
N SER A 3 19.85 6.00 45.41
CA SER A 3 18.73 6.30 44.53
C SER A 3 17.81 5.07 44.46
N SER A 4 16.53 5.26 44.74
CA SER A 4 15.52 4.20 44.68
C SER A 4 15.35 3.71 43.24
N PRO A 5 15.19 2.40 42.98
CA PRO A 5 14.97 1.86 41.63
C PRO A 5 13.73 2.44 40.92
N HIS A 6 12.79 2.96 41.72
CA HIS A 6 11.51 3.52 41.28
C HIS A 6 11.66 4.83 40.48
N ASP A 7 12.66 5.67 40.81
CA ASP A 7 12.89 6.96 40.12
C ASP A 7 13.50 6.76 38.73
N SER A 8 14.26 5.67 38.53
CA SER A 8 14.89 5.38 37.24
C SER A 8 13.91 4.91 36.16
N PHE A 9 12.82 4.25 36.57
CA PHE A 9 11.83 3.69 35.66
C PHE A 9 10.84 4.76 35.17
N TYR A 10 10.42 5.66 36.06
CA TYR A 10 9.59 6.81 35.70
C TYR A 10 10.33 7.78 34.78
N HIS A 11 11.60 8.10 35.06
CA HIS A 11 12.37 8.98 34.18
C HIS A 11 12.71 8.37 32.81
N ARG A 12 12.94 7.05 32.71
CA ARG A 12 13.12 6.37 31.41
C ARG A 12 11.84 6.30 30.60
N GLY A 13 10.70 6.08 31.24
CA GLY A 13 9.39 6.10 30.58
C GLY A 13 9.10 7.47 29.99
N THR A 14 9.21 8.54 30.79
CA THR A 14 8.92 9.90 30.34
C THR A 14 9.80 10.36 29.19
N ALA A 15 11.09 10.00 29.17
CA ALA A 15 11.99 10.35 28.07
C ALA A 15 11.58 9.69 26.74
N TYR A 16 11.19 8.42 26.76
CA TYR A 16 10.72 7.69 25.58
C TYR A 16 9.38 8.26 25.05
N TYR A 17 8.46 8.63 25.93
CA TYR A 17 7.19 9.24 25.54
C TYR A 17 7.37 10.65 24.98
N GLN A 18 8.32 11.42 25.51
CA GLN A 18 8.63 12.76 25.02
C GLN A 18 9.29 12.74 23.63
N GLU A 19 10.19 11.78 23.37
CA GLU A 19 10.75 11.54 22.04
C GLU A 19 9.68 11.11 21.02
N MET A 20 8.77 10.22 21.42
CA MET A 20 7.65 9.78 20.58
C MET A 20 6.69 10.95 20.27
N TYR A 21 6.42 11.82 21.26
CA TYR A 21 5.59 13.01 21.09
C TYR A 21 6.23 14.03 20.15
N LEU A 22 7.55 14.24 20.26
CA LEU A 22 8.32 15.09 19.36
C LEU A 22 8.36 14.55 17.92
N GLN A 23 8.46 13.22 17.74
CA GLN A 23 8.36 12.58 16.42
C GLN A 23 6.96 12.65 15.82
N LEU A 24 5.90 12.71 16.66
CA LEU A 24 4.51 12.81 16.22
C LEU A 24 4.09 14.26 15.92
N SER A 25 4.71 15.26 16.56
CA SER A 25 4.37 16.68 16.36
C SER A 25 4.75 17.25 14.99
N ASP A 26 5.63 16.58 14.24
CA ASP A 26 6.05 17.01 12.89
C ASP A 26 5.08 16.57 11.77
N LEU A 27 4.07 15.76 12.08
CA LEU A 27 3.11 15.23 11.09
C LEU A 27 1.78 16.00 11.15
N ALA A 28 1.75 17.19 10.54
CA ALA A 28 0.59 18.09 10.51
C ALA A 28 -0.71 17.48 9.90
N SER A 29 -0.59 16.36 9.17
CA SER A 29 -1.69 15.63 8.52
C SER A 29 -2.38 14.59 9.43
N LEU A 30 -1.84 14.33 10.62
CA LEU A 30 -2.26 13.25 11.51
C LEU A 30 -3.13 13.71 12.69
N LYS A 31 -3.87 14.81 12.52
CA LYS A 31 -4.66 15.44 13.60
C LYS A 31 -5.57 14.44 14.34
N HIS A 32 -6.20 13.50 13.65
CA HIS A 32 -7.09 12.52 14.29
C HIS A 32 -6.37 11.45 15.12
N VAL A 33 -5.18 10.99 14.69
CA VAL A 33 -4.42 9.99 15.45
C VAL A 33 -3.62 10.65 16.55
N VAL A 34 -3.04 11.83 16.31
CA VAL A 34 -2.43 12.65 17.37
C VAL A 34 -3.51 13.06 18.37
N PHE A 35 -4.73 13.38 17.94
CA PHE A 35 -5.85 13.64 18.86
C PHE A 35 -6.35 12.39 19.56
N MET A 36 -6.41 11.21 18.93
CA MET A 36 -6.78 9.96 19.63
C MET A 36 -5.69 9.50 20.58
N VAL A 37 -4.41 9.61 20.21
CA VAL A 37 -3.26 9.28 21.06
C VAL A 37 -3.14 10.31 22.17
N SER A 38 -3.33 11.61 21.89
CA SER A 38 -3.43 12.64 22.91
C SER A 38 -4.66 12.46 23.78
N ILE A 39 -5.83 12.05 23.28
CA ILE A 39 -6.98 11.69 24.14
C ILE A 39 -6.65 10.47 24.97
N PHE A 40 -6.04 9.43 24.42
CA PHE A 40 -5.63 8.25 25.19
C PHE A 40 -4.62 8.63 26.29
N LEU A 41 -3.63 9.47 25.96
CA LEU A 41 -2.63 10.00 26.88
C LEU A 41 -3.24 10.98 27.90
N SER A 42 -4.18 11.83 27.47
CA SER A 42 -4.87 12.82 28.31
C SER A 42 -5.93 12.18 29.19
N SER A 43 -6.58 11.10 28.75
CA SER A 43 -7.48 10.29 29.57
C SER A 43 -6.69 9.47 30.58
N PHE A 44 -5.42 9.13 30.29
CA PHE A 44 -4.47 8.64 31.30
C PHE A 44 -3.95 9.74 32.24
N HIS A 45 -3.89 11.00 31.79
CA HIS A 45 -3.41 12.14 32.60
C HIS A 45 -4.52 12.87 33.38
N ALA A 46 -5.78 12.76 32.97
CA ALA A 46 -6.95 13.45 33.53
C ALA A 46 -7.96 12.49 34.16
N MET A 47 -7.58 11.24 34.40
CA MET A 47 -8.16 10.51 35.50
C MET A 47 -7.46 11.04 36.75
N VAL A 48 -8.11 11.96 37.48
CA VAL A 48 -7.89 12.03 38.93
C VAL A 48 -8.36 10.67 39.42
N VAL A 49 -7.44 9.72 39.39
CA VAL A 49 -7.62 8.41 39.96
C VAL A 49 -7.81 8.70 41.45
N PRO A 50 -9.03 8.54 42.02
CA PRO A 50 -9.18 8.66 43.46
C PRO A 50 -8.20 7.65 44.03
N GLU A 51 -7.21 8.09 44.82
CA GLU A 51 -6.01 7.31 45.21
C GLU A 51 -6.36 5.83 45.21
N THR A 52 -6.03 5.18 44.11
CA THR A 52 -6.54 3.85 43.84
C THR A 52 -5.96 2.98 44.93
N PHE A 53 -6.81 2.39 45.77
CA PHE A 53 -6.50 1.32 46.72
C PHE A 53 -5.99 0.05 46.02
N TYR A 54 -5.36 0.18 44.86
CA TYR A 54 -4.81 -0.89 44.05
C TYR A 54 -3.30 -0.91 44.27
N CYS A 55 -2.83 -1.92 45.00
CA CYS A 55 -1.40 -2.22 45.03
C CYS A 55 -0.98 -2.70 43.65
N ALA A 56 0.18 -2.26 43.13
CA ALA A 56 0.73 -2.73 41.85
C ALA A 56 0.84 -4.27 41.73
N GLN A 57 0.87 -4.96 42.88
CA GLN A 57 0.85 -6.43 42.99
C GLN A 57 -0.50 -7.08 42.63
N GLN A 58 -1.60 -6.32 42.61
CA GLN A 58 -2.95 -6.82 42.30
C GLN A 58 -3.27 -6.77 40.80
N ILE A 59 -2.52 -5.98 40.02
CA ILE A 59 -2.71 -5.85 38.57
C ILE A 59 -1.58 -6.59 37.87
N ASN A 60 -1.85 -7.82 37.44
CA ASN A 60 -0.90 -8.59 36.65
C ASN A 60 -0.95 -8.14 35.18
N ILE A 61 0.04 -7.33 34.76
CA ILE A 61 0.20 -6.94 33.36
C ILE A 61 1.00 -8.02 32.64
N PRO A 62 0.44 -8.70 31.62
CA PRO A 62 1.20 -9.68 30.86
C PRO A 62 2.45 -9.04 30.24
N PRO A 63 3.63 -9.68 30.34
CA PRO A 63 4.88 -9.05 29.92
C PRO A 63 4.95 -8.77 28.40
N GLN A 64 4.13 -9.44 27.58
CA GLN A 64 4.05 -9.24 26.14
C GLN A 64 3.14 -8.08 25.73
N LEU A 65 2.24 -7.63 26.61
CA LEU A 65 1.23 -6.62 26.28
C LEU A 65 1.85 -5.29 25.80
N PRO A 66 2.92 -4.75 26.44
CA PRO A 66 3.54 -3.51 25.98
C PRO A 66 4.05 -3.58 24.52
N ASP A 67 4.68 -4.69 24.14
CA ASP A 67 5.21 -4.87 22.79
C ASP A 67 4.09 -5.03 21.75
N ILE A 68 3.01 -5.72 22.09
CA ILE A 68 1.82 -5.83 21.23
C ILE A 68 1.24 -4.43 20.94
N LEU A 69 1.04 -3.62 21.97
CA LEU A 69 0.49 -2.26 21.83
C LEU A 69 1.43 -1.33 21.05
N LYS A 70 2.74 -1.45 21.27
CA LYS A 70 3.76 -0.71 20.53
C LYS A 70 3.74 -1.06 19.04
N ASN A 71 3.71 -2.35 18.71
CA ASN A 71 3.69 -2.82 17.33
C ASN A 71 2.39 -2.43 16.62
N PHE A 72 1.25 -2.58 17.30
CA PHE A 72 -0.04 -2.12 16.81
C PHE A 72 -0.04 -0.61 16.49
N THR A 73 0.44 0.22 17.43
CA THR A 73 0.52 1.67 17.24
C THR A 73 1.42 2.04 16.06
N LYS A 74 2.60 1.42 15.93
CA LYS A 74 3.50 1.61 14.77
C LYS A 74 2.83 1.22 13.46
N ALA A 75 2.11 0.10 13.45
CA ALA A 75 1.39 -0.39 12.28
C ALA A 75 0.26 0.57 11.86
N ALA A 76 -0.49 1.12 12.83
CA ALA A 76 -1.52 2.11 12.57
C ALA A 76 -0.94 3.41 11.99
N ILE A 77 0.17 3.89 12.55
CA ILE A 77 0.89 5.08 12.04
C ILE A 77 1.37 4.87 10.61
N ARG A 78 1.91 3.69 10.27
CA ARG A 78 2.37 3.41 8.90
C ARG A 78 1.21 3.31 7.91
N THR A 79 0.11 2.67 8.33
CA THR A 79 -0.99 2.30 7.43
C THR A 79 -1.96 3.44 7.19
N GLN A 80 -2.13 4.35 8.16
CA GLN A 80 -3.10 5.45 8.11
C GLN A 80 -4.52 4.96 7.74
N PRO A 81 -5.09 3.96 8.46
CA PRO A 81 -6.40 3.43 8.12
C PRO A 81 -7.49 4.50 8.28
N LYS A 82 -8.42 4.56 7.31
CA LYS A 82 -9.59 5.45 7.37
C LYS A 82 -10.51 5.12 8.56
N ASP A 83 -10.66 3.84 8.87
CA ASP A 83 -11.41 3.33 10.02
C ASP A 83 -10.49 2.47 10.91
N VAL A 84 -10.03 3.06 12.01
CA VAL A 84 -9.11 2.41 12.94
C VAL A 84 -9.74 1.17 13.57
N LEU A 85 -11.05 1.17 13.88
CA LEU A 85 -11.70 0.04 14.55
C LEU A 85 -11.81 -1.16 13.61
N LEU A 86 -12.28 -0.93 12.39
CA LEU A 86 -12.36 -1.96 11.36
C LEU A 86 -10.99 -2.55 11.05
N TRP A 87 -10.00 -1.68 10.86
CA TRP A 87 -8.62 -2.11 10.61
C TRP A 87 -8.02 -2.86 11.80
N SER A 88 -8.31 -2.44 13.03
CA SER A 88 -7.83 -3.13 14.25
C SER A 88 -8.36 -4.55 14.34
N ALA A 89 -9.64 -4.76 14.02
CA ALA A 89 -10.23 -6.09 13.98
C ALA A 89 -9.50 -6.98 12.95
N ALA A 90 -9.23 -6.45 11.75
CA ALA A 90 -8.47 -7.17 10.72
C ALA A 90 -7.01 -7.45 11.16
N TYR A 91 -6.35 -6.47 11.79
CA TYR A 91 -4.98 -6.60 12.30
C TYR A 91 -4.86 -7.71 13.35
N PHE A 92 -5.70 -7.69 14.38
CA PHE A 92 -5.64 -8.68 15.46
C PHE A 92 -6.13 -10.06 15.01
N ASN A 93 -7.07 -10.14 14.05
CA ASN A 93 -7.47 -11.40 13.43
C ASN A 93 -6.32 -12.03 12.60
N ALA A 94 -5.59 -11.21 11.83
CA ALA A 94 -4.41 -11.70 11.11
C ALA A 94 -3.30 -12.12 12.09
N LEU A 95 -3.06 -11.31 13.14
CA LEU A 95 -2.05 -11.59 14.15
C LEU A 95 -2.33 -12.90 14.91
N SER A 96 -3.59 -13.17 15.28
CA SER A 96 -3.96 -14.39 15.99
C SER A 96 -3.84 -15.65 15.14
N LYS A 97 -4.00 -15.52 13.82
CA LYS A 97 -3.85 -16.61 12.84
C LYS A 97 -2.41 -16.78 12.34
N GLY A 98 -1.49 -15.88 12.70
CA GLY A 98 -0.13 -15.87 12.16
C GLY A 98 -0.05 -15.49 10.67
N GLU A 99 -1.06 -14.80 10.15
CA GLU A 99 -1.12 -14.35 8.76
C GLU A 99 -0.34 -13.04 8.55
N CYS A 100 -0.04 -12.71 7.29
CA CYS A 100 0.55 -11.42 6.94
C CYS A 100 -0.40 -10.28 7.35
N LEU A 101 0.09 -9.35 8.16
CA LEU A 101 -0.70 -8.27 8.75
C LEU A 101 -1.10 -7.24 7.68
N PRO A 102 -2.27 -6.58 7.81
CA PRO A 102 -2.74 -5.54 6.88
C PRO A 102 -2.00 -4.21 7.13
N VAL A 103 -0.67 -4.22 6.99
CA VAL A 103 0.21 -3.10 7.40
C VAL A 103 1.10 -2.67 6.24
N LYS A 104 1.15 -1.36 5.99
CA LYS A 104 2.08 -0.79 5.02
C LYS A 104 3.55 -0.93 5.46
N ASP A 105 4.43 -1.07 4.46
CA ASP A 105 5.89 -1.08 4.64
C ASP A 105 6.49 0.27 5.04
N ARG A 106 5.75 1.36 4.82
CA ARG A 106 6.12 2.70 5.25
C ARG A 106 4.91 3.61 5.20
N LEU A 107 5.03 4.75 5.87
CA LEU A 107 4.08 5.84 5.70
C LEU A 107 4.24 6.42 4.30
N GLU A 108 3.13 6.52 3.57
CA GLU A 108 3.06 7.21 2.28
C GLU A 108 2.42 8.57 2.49
N MET A 109 3.08 9.63 2.01
CA MET A 109 2.45 10.95 1.95
C MET A 109 1.51 10.93 0.76
N ASN A 110 0.20 10.84 1.00
CA ASN A 110 -0.79 10.93 -0.08
C ASN A 110 -0.65 12.32 -0.73
N VAL A 111 -0.03 12.38 -1.91
CA VAL A 111 0.08 13.64 -2.66
C VAL A 111 -1.31 13.91 -3.23
N ALA A 112 -2.00 14.88 -2.66
CA ALA A 112 -3.37 15.28 -3.01
C ALA A 112 -3.45 15.98 -4.38
N THR A 113 -2.77 15.47 -5.40
CA THR A 113 -2.63 16.14 -6.71
C THR A 113 -3.33 15.46 -7.87
N GLN A 114 -4.00 14.30 -7.69
CA GLN A 114 -4.78 13.71 -8.77
C GLN A 114 -6.21 13.38 -8.32
N LYS A 115 -7.16 13.72 -9.20
CA LYS A 115 -8.61 13.88 -9.00
C LYS A 115 -9.40 12.59 -8.73
N THR A 116 -8.78 11.55 -8.18
CA THR A 116 -9.41 10.24 -7.99
C THR A 116 -9.30 9.82 -6.53
N ASP A 117 -10.34 10.09 -5.74
CA ASP A 117 -10.55 9.63 -4.36
C ASP A 117 -10.85 8.11 -4.33
N THR A 118 -9.97 7.31 -4.91
CA THR A 118 -10.10 5.85 -4.89
C THR A 118 -9.81 5.29 -3.50
N GLY A 119 -9.00 5.99 -2.69
CA GLY A 119 -8.53 5.52 -1.38
C GLY A 119 -7.50 4.39 -1.47
N LEU A 120 -7.29 3.79 -2.65
CA LEU A 120 -6.22 2.84 -2.93
C LEU A 120 -4.90 3.59 -3.09
N THR A 121 -3.84 3.07 -2.49
CA THR A 121 -2.48 3.59 -2.65
C THR A 121 -1.53 2.46 -3.04
N PRO A 122 -0.34 2.75 -3.63
CA PRO A 122 0.65 1.72 -3.95
C PRO A 122 1.00 0.83 -2.75
N GLY A 123 1.17 1.41 -1.56
CA GLY A 123 1.45 0.68 -0.33
C GLY A 123 0.31 -0.21 0.16
N LEU A 124 -0.96 0.19 -0.03
CA LEU A 124 -2.10 -0.68 0.25
C LEU A 124 -2.15 -1.86 -0.74
N LEU A 125 -1.91 -1.59 -2.02
CA LEU A 125 -1.87 -2.66 -3.03
C LEU A 125 -0.68 -3.61 -2.82
N LYS A 126 0.48 -3.10 -2.39
CA LYS A 126 1.63 -3.90 -1.96
C LYS A 126 1.30 -4.77 -0.74
N THR A 127 0.53 -4.24 0.20
CA THR A 127 0.06 -5.00 1.37
C THR A 127 -0.84 -6.16 0.93
N LEU A 128 -1.79 -5.92 0.03
CA LEU A 128 -2.62 -7.00 -0.55
C LEU A 128 -1.76 -8.03 -1.29
N HIS A 129 -0.77 -7.58 -2.06
CA HIS A 129 0.15 -8.47 -2.77
C HIS A 129 0.87 -9.43 -1.81
N LYS A 130 1.38 -8.93 -0.69
CA LYS A 130 2.00 -9.80 0.33
C LYS A 130 1.03 -10.82 0.93
N GLN A 131 -0.25 -10.45 1.08
CA GLN A 131 -1.27 -11.31 1.67
C GLN A 131 -1.77 -12.39 0.69
N LEU A 132 -1.88 -12.08 -0.60
CA LEU A 132 -2.59 -12.93 -1.58
C LEU A 132 -1.68 -13.56 -2.63
N ALA A 133 -0.49 -13.00 -2.92
CA ALA A 133 0.43 -13.56 -3.90
C ALA A 133 0.86 -15.02 -3.65
N PRO A 134 1.07 -15.48 -2.39
CA PRO A 134 1.42 -16.87 -2.14
C PRO A 134 0.39 -17.88 -2.63
N LYS A 135 -0.89 -17.48 -2.74
CA LYS A 135 -1.99 -18.36 -3.15
C LYS A 135 -2.14 -18.47 -4.66
N LYS A 136 -1.63 -17.50 -5.44
CA LYS A 136 -1.79 -17.30 -6.89
C LYS A 136 -3.24 -17.12 -7.35
N ILE A 137 -4.15 -17.94 -6.87
CA ILE A 137 -5.60 -17.86 -7.09
C ILE A 137 -6.26 -17.64 -5.73
N CYS A 138 -7.16 -16.66 -5.64
CA CYS A 138 -7.96 -16.41 -4.44
C CYS A 138 -9.46 -16.32 -4.77
N SER A 139 -10.32 -16.49 -3.77
CA SER A 139 -11.76 -16.33 -3.94
C SER A 139 -12.18 -14.87 -3.79
N LYS A 140 -13.35 -14.52 -4.35
CA LYS A 140 -13.97 -13.20 -4.17
C LYS A 140 -14.16 -12.82 -2.70
N GLU A 141 -14.54 -13.77 -1.87
CA GLU A 141 -14.79 -13.57 -0.45
C GLU A 141 -13.50 -13.25 0.30
N GLU A 142 -12.42 -13.99 0.00
CA GLU A 142 -11.12 -13.75 0.61
C GLU A 142 -10.57 -12.37 0.21
N LEU A 143 -10.63 -12.05 -1.09
CA LEU A 143 -10.20 -10.74 -1.58
C LEU A 143 -11.02 -9.62 -0.93
N ALA A 144 -12.34 -9.77 -0.83
CA ALA A 144 -13.23 -8.82 -0.18
C ALA A 144 -12.90 -8.64 1.31
N GLU A 145 -12.57 -9.72 2.02
CA GLU A 145 -12.16 -9.65 3.42
C GLU A 145 -10.87 -8.84 3.58
N LYS A 146 -9.83 -9.14 2.79
CA LYS A 146 -8.55 -8.43 2.84
C LYS A 146 -8.68 -6.96 2.41
N TRP A 147 -9.45 -6.70 1.35
CA TRP A 147 -9.76 -5.35 0.86
C TRP A 147 -10.46 -4.51 1.92
N LYS A 148 -11.51 -5.06 2.54
CA LYS A 148 -12.24 -4.41 3.64
C LYS A 148 -11.36 -4.19 4.86
N GLY A 149 -10.49 -5.14 5.19
CA GLY A 149 -9.54 -5.01 6.29
C GLY A 149 -8.58 -3.83 6.14
N LEU A 150 -8.30 -3.40 4.91
CA LEU A 150 -7.53 -2.19 4.59
C LEU A 150 -8.38 -0.91 4.51
N CYS A 151 -9.66 -0.99 4.87
CA CYS A 151 -10.61 0.13 4.80
C CYS A 151 -10.78 0.71 3.39
N LEU A 152 -10.60 -0.12 2.36
CA LEU A 152 -10.77 0.28 0.97
C LEU A 152 -12.26 0.27 0.56
N PRO A 153 -12.71 1.17 -0.33
CA PRO A 153 -14.10 1.22 -0.77
C PRO A 153 -14.53 -0.05 -1.50
N MET A 154 -15.63 -0.67 -1.07
CA MET A 154 -16.12 -1.91 -1.70
C MET A 154 -16.65 -1.70 -3.11
N ASP A 155 -17.12 -0.50 -3.45
CA ASP A 155 -17.58 -0.20 -4.81
C ASP A 155 -16.41 -0.14 -5.79
N GLN A 156 -15.24 0.33 -5.36
CA GLN A 156 -14.02 0.23 -6.17
C GLN A 156 -13.66 -1.24 -6.44
N LEU A 157 -13.74 -2.11 -5.43
CA LEU A 157 -13.51 -3.54 -5.60
C LEU A 157 -14.46 -4.14 -6.64
N LYS A 158 -15.76 -3.83 -6.56
CA LYS A 158 -16.76 -4.30 -7.54
C LYS A 158 -16.44 -3.83 -8.96
N THR A 159 -16.02 -2.57 -9.12
CA THR A 159 -15.61 -2.03 -10.42
C THR A 159 -14.42 -2.81 -11.00
N LEU A 160 -13.38 -3.06 -10.20
CA LEU A 160 -12.23 -3.84 -10.63
C LEU A 160 -12.59 -5.29 -10.97
N LEU A 161 -13.44 -5.92 -10.15
CA LEU A 161 -13.91 -7.27 -10.41
C LEU A 161 -14.72 -7.38 -11.71
N SER A 162 -15.53 -6.35 -12.01
CA SER A 162 -16.33 -6.29 -13.22
C SER A 162 -15.45 -6.01 -14.45
N LEU A 163 -14.46 -5.12 -14.33
CA LEU A 163 -13.52 -4.79 -15.38
C LEU A 163 -12.72 -6.02 -15.85
N GLY A 164 -12.25 -6.84 -14.91
CA GLY A 164 -11.54 -8.09 -15.23
C GLY A 164 -12.45 -9.27 -15.56
N SER A 165 -13.78 -9.09 -15.55
CA SER A 165 -14.76 -10.17 -15.77
C SER A 165 -14.53 -11.42 -14.92
N PHE A 166 -14.08 -11.26 -13.66
CA PHE A 166 -13.68 -12.39 -12.83
C PHE A 166 -14.86 -13.28 -12.38
N GLY A 167 -14.62 -14.60 -12.39
CA GLY A 167 -15.53 -15.64 -11.90
C GLY A 167 -15.52 -15.77 -10.37
N SER A 168 -15.66 -16.99 -9.83
CA SER A 168 -15.47 -17.24 -8.38
C SER A 168 -13.99 -17.15 -7.98
N ASP A 169 -13.14 -17.63 -8.88
CA ASP A 169 -11.71 -17.75 -8.71
C ASP A 169 -11.05 -16.60 -9.45
N ILE A 170 -10.11 -15.94 -8.77
CA ILE A 170 -9.44 -14.74 -9.26
C ILE A 170 -7.95 -15.06 -9.37
N ASP A 171 -7.38 -14.92 -10.57
CA ASP A 171 -5.92 -14.86 -10.70
C ASP A 171 -5.43 -13.56 -10.05
N TRP A 172 -4.60 -13.71 -9.02
CA TRP A 172 -4.13 -12.59 -8.23
C TRP A 172 -3.33 -11.59 -9.06
N MET A 173 -2.53 -12.04 -10.03
CA MET A 173 -1.68 -11.15 -10.83
C MET A 173 -2.50 -10.34 -11.83
N GLU A 174 -3.58 -10.91 -12.36
CA GLU A 174 -4.55 -10.20 -13.20
C GLU A 174 -5.29 -9.13 -12.38
N PHE A 175 -5.84 -9.49 -11.22
CA PHE A 175 -6.50 -8.51 -10.35
C PHE A 175 -5.53 -7.43 -9.87
N PHE A 176 -4.30 -7.81 -9.53
CA PHE A 176 -3.23 -6.89 -9.18
C PHE A 176 -2.95 -5.88 -10.29
N ALA A 177 -2.91 -6.32 -11.56
CA ALA A 177 -2.72 -5.43 -12.70
C ALA A 177 -3.84 -4.36 -12.78
N LEU A 178 -5.10 -4.74 -12.55
CA LEU A 178 -6.21 -3.78 -12.47
C LEU A 178 -6.11 -2.86 -11.24
N GLY A 179 -5.59 -3.37 -10.12
CA GLY A 179 -5.25 -2.54 -8.97
C GLY A 179 -4.24 -1.45 -9.33
N CYS A 180 -3.21 -1.80 -10.11
CA CYS A 180 -2.23 -0.84 -10.62
C CYS A 180 -2.87 0.13 -11.62
N SER A 181 -3.84 -0.31 -12.44
CA SER A 181 -4.51 0.58 -13.40
C SER A 181 -5.39 1.61 -12.70
N ALA A 182 -6.01 1.26 -11.57
CA ALA A 182 -6.74 2.21 -10.73
C ALA A 182 -5.84 3.28 -10.05
N LEU A 183 -4.52 3.07 -10.02
CA LEU A 183 -3.55 4.04 -9.50
C LEU A 183 -2.98 4.94 -10.61
N ALA A 184 -3.06 4.52 -11.88
CA ALA A 184 -2.47 5.21 -13.02
C ALA A 184 -3.53 5.83 -13.93
N GLY A 185 -3.09 6.74 -14.81
CA GLY A 185 -3.95 7.30 -15.86
C GLY A 185 -3.78 6.65 -17.24
N ASN A 186 -2.75 5.80 -17.41
CA ASN A 186 -2.42 5.14 -18.68
C ASN A 186 -1.67 3.82 -18.44
N LEU A 187 -1.57 2.99 -19.48
CA LEU A 187 -0.96 1.66 -19.46
C LEU A 187 0.49 1.66 -18.98
N MET A 188 1.33 2.58 -19.48
CA MET A 188 2.74 2.66 -19.06
C MET A 188 2.87 3.07 -17.59
N GLY A 189 2.02 3.96 -17.11
CA GLY A 189 1.92 4.32 -15.70
C GLY A 189 1.48 3.13 -14.84
N THR A 190 0.55 2.31 -15.33
CA THR A 190 0.12 1.07 -14.67
C THR A 190 1.30 0.10 -14.52
N LEU A 191 2.04 -0.15 -15.59
CA LEU A 191 3.20 -1.03 -15.57
C LEU A 191 4.33 -0.49 -14.70
N LYS A 192 4.51 0.83 -14.64
CA LYS A 192 5.44 1.46 -13.71
C LYS A 192 5.06 1.14 -12.26
N PHE A 193 3.79 1.33 -11.86
CA PHE A 193 3.36 0.98 -10.50
C PHE A 193 3.54 -0.52 -10.21
N ALA A 194 3.25 -1.38 -11.19
CA ALA A 194 3.50 -2.80 -11.04
C ALA A 194 4.98 -3.10 -10.75
N CYS A 195 5.91 -2.48 -11.49
CA CYS A 195 7.35 -2.62 -11.24
C CYS A 195 7.74 -2.14 -9.84
N GLU A 196 7.28 -0.95 -9.43
CA GLU A 196 7.59 -0.35 -8.13
C GLU A 196 7.03 -1.15 -6.94
N ILE A 197 5.90 -1.85 -7.14
CA ILE A 197 5.29 -2.67 -6.09
C ILE A 197 5.93 -4.06 -6.02
N LEU A 198 6.22 -4.68 -7.17
CA LEU A 198 6.72 -6.07 -7.27
C LEU A 198 8.24 -6.19 -7.13
N THR A 199 8.98 -5.10 -7.29
CA THR A 199 10.44 -5.12 -7.22
C THR A 199 10.97 -5.66 -5.88
N GLU A 200 12.00 -6.49 -5.98
CA GLU A 200 12.81 -6.93 -4.84
C GLU A 200 14.05 -6.04 -4.62
N ASP A 201 14.35 -5.16 -5.58
CA ASP A 201 15.43 -4.18 -5.42
C ASP A 201 15.16 -3.25 -4.22
N GLU A 202 16.22 -2.67 -3.66
CA GLU A 202 16.13 -1.68 -2.59
C GLU A 202 15.27 -0.48 -2.99
N GLU A 203 14.70 0.18 -1.98
CA GLU A 203 13.78 1.27 -2.24
C GLU A 203 14.48 2.50 -2.83
N GLY A 204 13.92 3.07 -3.90
CA GLY A 204 14.57 4.16 -4.67
C GLY A 204 15.54 3.68 -5.75
N SER A 205 15.67 2.37 -5.92
CA SER A 205 16.39 1.77 -7.05
C SER A 205 15.62 1.87 -8.38
N ALA A 206 16.10 1.16 -9.40
CA ALA A 206 15.48 1.09 -10.71
C ALA A 206 14.16 0.29 -10.74
N ALA A 207 13.73 -0.32 -9.63
CA ALA A 207 12.49 -1.11 -9.53
C ALA A 207 12.39 -2.21 -10.61
N ARG A 208 13.42 -3.07 -10.71
CA ARG A 208 13.46 -4.10 -11.74
C ARG A 208 12.56 -5.27 -11.39
N ILE A 209 11.91 -5.83 -12.41
CA ILE A 209 11.13 -7.07 -12.29
C ILE A 209 11.53 -8.07 -13.40
N PRO A 210 11.26 -9.37 -13.22
CA PRO A 210 11.45 -10.35 -14.30
C PRO A 210 10.59 -10.00 -15.52
N PHE A 211 11.19 -10.05 -16.71
CA PHE A 211 10.48 -9.70 -17.96
C PHE A 211 9.29 -10.62 -18.25
N VAL A 212 9.34 -11.87 -17.80
CA VAL A 212 8.20 -12.81 -17.88
C VAL A 212 6.99 -12.28 -17.10
N THR A 213 7.21 -11.68 -15.93
CA THR A 213 6.14 -11.07 -15.13
C THR A 213 5.59 -9.84 -15.83
N PHE A 214 6.47 -8.97 -16.34
CA PHE A 214 6.07 -7.80 -17.13
C PHE A 214 5.22 -8.19 -18.35
N THR A 215 5.65 -9.21 -19.10
CA THR A 215 4.95 -9.71 -20.29
C THR A 215 3.52 -10.15 -19.96
N LYS A 216 3.33 -10.89 -18.86
CA LYS A 216 2.00 -11.32 -18.41
C LYS A 216 1.11 -10.13 -18.09
N LEU A 217 1.63 -9.17 -17.32
CA LEU A 217 0.88 -7.98 -16.92
C LEU A 217 0.50 -7.11 -18.12
N TYR A 218 1.45 -6.83 -19.01
CA TYR A 218 1.21 -6.03 -20.21
C TYR A 218 0.19 -6.70 -21.14
N THR A 219 0.34 -8.00 -21.41
CA THR A 219 -0.59 -8.74 -22.29
C THR A 219 -2.00 -8.74 -21.72
N TYR A 220 -2.15 -9.00 -20.42
CA TYR A 220 -3.45 -8.98 -19.76
C TYR A 220 -4.11 -7.60 -19.83
N LEU A 221 -3.37 -6.54 -19.46
CA LEU A 221 -3.90 -5.16 -19.49
C LEU A 221 -4.32 -4.74 -20.91
N ALA A 222 -3.50 -5.08 -21.91
CA ALA A 222 -3.80 -4.80 -23.31
C ALA A 222 -5.08 -5.50 -23.80
N GLN A 223 -5.33 -6.73 -23.33
CA GLN A 223 -6.55 -7.47 -23.65
C GLN A 223 -7.78 -6.88 -22.95
N VAL A 224 -7.62 -6.36 -21.72
CA VAL A 224 -8.71 -5.69 -20.98
C VAL A 224 -9.10 -4.36 -21.62
N GLU A 225 -8.14 -3.57 -22.13
CA GLU A 225 -8.42 -2.33 -22.86
C GLU A 225 -9.09 -2.61 -24.23
N GLY A 226 -8.76 -3.74 -24.86
CA GLY A 226 -9.44 -4.24 -26.06
C GLY A 226 -9.20 -3.44 -27.33
N ASP A 227 -8.29 -2.46 -27.29
CA ASP A 227 -7.95 -1.56 -28.39
C ASP A 227 -6.67 -1.96 -29.15
N MET A 228 -5.86 -2.85 -28.57
CA MET A 228 -4.60 -3.33 -29.15
C MET A 228 -4.75 -4.69 -29.84
N SER A 229 -4.22 -4.81 -31.05
CA SER A 229 -4.10 -6.10 -31.75
C SER A 229 -2.98 -6.96 -31.16
N GLN A 230 -3.07 -8.28 -31.33
CA GLN A 230 -2.02 -9.19 -30.86
C GLN A 230 -0.66 -8.89 -31.50
N ASP A 231 -0.64 -8.49 -32.78
CA ASP A 231 0.59 -8.07 -33.45
C ASP A 231 1.21 -6.82 -32.81
N HIS A 232 0.39 -5.87 -32.36
CA HIS A 232 0.88 -4.69 -31.66
C HIS A 232 1.54 -5.05 -30.33
N ILE A 233 0.89 -5.92 -29.55
CA ILE A 233 1.39 -6.43 -28.26
C ILE A 233 2.74 -7.15 -28.48
N ASP A 234 2.78 -8.08 -29.43
CA ASP A 234 3.97 -8.87 -29.74
C ASP A 234 5.13 -7.98 -30.23
N ASN A 235 4.84 -7.00 -31.09
CA ASN A 235 5.86 -6.08 -31.60
C ASN A 235 6.43 -5.19 -30.50
N PHE A 236 5.59 -4.69 -29.59
CA PHE A 236 6.05 -3.93 -28.44
C PHE A 236 6.97 -4.77 -27.54
N LEU A 237 6.56 -5.99 -27.19
CA LEU A 237 7.37 -6.90 -26.37
C LEU A 237 8.69 -7.26 -27.05
N ARG A 238 8.70 -7.56 -28.35
CA ARG A 238 9.92 -7.81 -29.12
C ARG A 238 10.86 -6.60 -29.14
N SER A 239 10.31 -5.39 -29.19
CA SER A 239 11.11 -4.15 -29.16
C SER A 239 11.87 -3.97 -27.84
N LEU A 240 11.41 -4.58 -26.74
CA LEU A 240 12.04 -4.53 -25.42
C LEU A 240 13.12 -5.62 -25.26
N GLN A 241 13.06 -6.69 -26.06
CA GLN A 241 13.92 -7.86 -25.94
C GLN A 241 15.43 -7.54 -25.90
N PRO A 242 15.99 -6.67 -26.76
CA PRO A 242 17.42 -6.38 -26.73
C PRO A 242 17.87 -5.75 -25.39
N GLN A 243 17.03 -4.90 -24.81
CA GLN A 243 17.29 -4.24 -23.54
C GLN A 243 17.14 -5.20 -22.36
N VAL A 244 16.23 -6.16 -22.45
CA VAL A 244 16.04 -7.24 -21.47
C VAL A 244 17.23 -8.21 -21.46
N GLU A 245 17.77 -8.55 -22.64
CA GLU A 245 18.96 -9.40 -22.76
C GLU A 245 20.19 -8.77 -22.11
N LEU A 246 20.39 -7.47 -22.35
CA LEU A 246 21.45 -6.68 -21.69
C LEU A 246 21.25 -6.58 -20.16
N GLN A 247 20.01 -6.72 -19.69
CA GLN A 247 19.63 -6.68 -18.27
C GLN A 247 19.38 -8.07 -17.68
N HIS A 248 19.91 -9.13 -18.30
CA HIS A 248 19.84 -10.50 -17.79
C HIS A 248 18.41 -10.99 -17.51
N GLY A 249 17.45 -10.67 -18.39
CA GLY A 249 16.06 -11.10 -18.25
C GLY A 249 15.19 -10.20 -17.36
N MET A 250 15.73 -9.07 -16.90
CA MET A 250 15.01 -8.08 -16.09
C MET A 250 14.58 -6.88 -16.94
N ILE A 251 13.55 -6.17 -16.47
CA ILE A 251 13.08 -4.91 -17.05
C ILE A 251 12.80 -3.89 -15.94
N LYS A 252 13.01 -2.61 -16.22
CA LYS A 252 12.71 -1.48 -15.31
C LYS A 252 11.81 -0.44 -15.99
N PRO A 253 11.13 0.43 -15.23
CA PRO A 253 10.26 1.48 -15.78
C PRO A 253 10.88 2.34 -16.88
N LEU A 254 12.16 2.72 -16.73
CA LEU A 254 12.86 3.56 -17.71
C LEU A 254 12.99 2.91 -19.11
N ASP A 255 12.85 1.59 -19.21
CA ASP A 255 13.00 0.87 -20.47
C ASP A 255 11.79 1.07 -21.40
N PHE A 256 10.61 1.38 -20.85
CA PHE A 256 9.34 1.44 -21.58
C PHE A 256 8.54 2.73 -21.40
N ILE A 257 8.74 3.50 -20.32
CA ILE A 257 7.88 4.65 -19.98
C ILE A 257 7.83 5.77 -21.04
N HIS A 258 8.85 5.87 -21.89
CA HIS A 258 8.93 6.88 -22.95
C HIS A 258 8.53 6.34 -24.34
N ARG A 259 8.09 5.08 -24.43
CA ARG A 259 7.82 4.45 -25.73
C ARG A 259 6.42 4.75 -26.29
N ASP A 260 5.50 5.29 -25.48
CA ASP A 260 4.16 5.71 -25.94
C ASP A 260 4.21 6.87 -26.96
N ASP A 261 5.18 7.79 -26.82
CA ASP A 261 5.27 8.98 -27.68
C ASP A 261 5.75 8.68 -29.11
N MET A 262 6.34 7.50 -29.36
CA MET A 262 6.93 7.16 -30.67
C MET A 262 5.97 6.44 -31.63
N ASN A 263 4.80 5.99 -31.15
CA ASN A 263 3.84 5.22 -31.94
C ASN A 263 2.54 5.99 -32.24
N SER A 264 2.43 7.25 -31.85
CA SER A 264 1.32 8.09 -32.30
C SER A 264 1.56 8.53 -33.76
N PRO A 265 0.58 8.36 -34.66
CA PRO A 265 0.72 8.86 -36.03
C PRO A 265 0.95 10.38 -36.00
N PRO A 266 1.81 10.93 -36.88
CA PRO A 266 2.08 12.36 -36.89
C PRO A 266 0.75 13.12 -37.06
N PRO A 267 0.57 14.28 -36.38
CA PRO A 267 -0.62 15.08 -36.57
C PRO A 267 -0.73 15.42 -38.05
N SER A 268 -1.82 14.97 -38.69
CA SER A 268 -2.11 15.31 -40.08
C SER A 268 -2.10 16.83 -40.19
N SER A 269 -1.11 17.37 -40.90
CA SER A 269 -1.03 18.77 -41.24
C SER A 269 -2.25 19.11 -42.12
N SER A 270 -3.35 19.54 -41.50
CA SER A 270 -4.45 20.14 -42.24
C SER A 270 -3.97 21.52 -42.67
N SER A 271 -3.44 21.57 -43.89
CA SER A 271 -3.32 22.79 -44.67
C SER A 271 -4.72 23.34 -44.89
N VAL A 272 -5.19 24.23 -44.01
CA VAL A 272 -6.33 25.08 -44.35
C VAL A 272 -5.77 26.25 -45.14
N ALA A 273 -6.03 26.16 -46.43
CA ALA A 273 -5.75 27.17 -47.42
C ALA A 273 -6.35 28.52 -47.00
N ARG A 274 -5.51 29.54 -47.16
CA ARG A 274 -5.89 30.95 -47.22
C ARG A 274 -6.76 31.14 -48.46
N ALA A 275 -8.01 31.57 -48.28
CA ALA A 275 -8.83 32.10 -49.36
C ALA A 275 -9.61 33.31 -48.83
N GLU A 276 -9.22 34.45 -49.39
CA GLU A 276 -9.92 35.73 -49.59
C GLU A 276 -10.53 36.48 -48.38
#